data_AF-A0A807ZJB9-F1
#
_entry.id   AF-A0A807ZJB9-F1
#
_cell.length_a   1.000
_cell.length_b   1.000
_cell.length_c   1.000
_cell.angle_alpha   90.00
_cell.angle_beta   90.00
_cell.angle_gamma   90.00
#
_symmetry.space_group_name_H-M   'P 1'
#
loop_
_entity.id
_entity.type
_entity.pdbx_description
1 polymer ?
#
loop_
_entity_poly.entity_id
_entity_poly.type
_entity_poly.pdbx_seq_one_letter_code
_entity_poly.pdbx_strand_id
1 'polypeptide(L)'
;MPEQSAQSSAQETRQLTSLEDARLLLMKKNGLPVPESDPIMMLVSLLIAFADDYDAMLMRHNKAVTATMKGVIGNARAELEKEIQEFGNQVSSTTMQNVVLLISEHKKQMIEHQQAMRQSTILVTAASGLFVVAIIVVALWKVFS
;
A
#
# COMPACT_ATOMS: atom_id res chain seq x y z
N MET A 1 3.31 6.07 -37.30
CA MET A 1 3.92 5.49 -36.08
C MET A 1 5.43 5.72 -36.18
N PRO A 2 6.01 6.56 -35.31
CA PRO A 2 7.33 7.20 -35.50
C PRO A 2 8.53 6.38 -35.01
N GLU A 3 8.38 5.09 -34.72
CA GLU A 3 9.44 4.29 -34.09
C GLU A 3 10.49 3.75 -35.06
N GLN A 4 10.20 3.72 -36.36
CA GLN A 4 11.10 3.11 -37.36
C GLN A 4 12.21 4.05 -37.84
N SER A 5 12.02 5.37 -37.71
CA SER A 5 13.00 6.40 -38.14
C SER A 5 14.08 6.70 -37.09
N ALA A 6 13.85 6.35 -35.81
CA ALA A 6 14.83 6.52 -34.74
C ALA A 6 15.89 5.41 -34.73
N GLN A 7 15.56 4.20 -35.19
CA GLN A 7 16.54 3.10 -35.30
C GLN A 7 17.49 3.28 -36.48
N SER A 8 17.03 3.85 -37.60
CA SER A 8 17.85 4.06 -38.79
C SER A 8 18.94 5.13 -38.61
N SER A 9 18.75 6.07 -37.67
CA SER A 9 19.70 7.16 -37.40
C SER A 9 20.73 6.81 -36.32
N ALA A 10 20.48 5.78 -35.50
CA ALA A 10 21.47 5.24 -34.56
C ALA A 10 22.49 4.29 -35.22
N GLN A 11 22.17 3.77 -36.41
CA GLN A 11 22.98 2.76 -37.11
C GLN A 11 24.12 3.35 -37.95
N GLU A 12 24.16 4.68 -38.11
CA GLU A 12 25.23 5.39 -38.83
C GLU A 12 26.27 6.06 -37.92
N THR A 13 26.17 5.87 -36.61
CA THR A 13 27.37 5.92 -35.76
C THR A 13 28.12 4.62 -35.96
N ARG A 14 28.98 4.56 -36.98
CA ARG A 14 30.00 3.51 -37.10
C ARG A 14 30.82 3.53 -35.82
N GLN A 15 30.44 2.69 -34.86
CA GLN A 15 31.27 2.36 -33.72
C GLN A 15 32.58 1.80 -34.29
N LEU A 16 33.63 2.60 -34.23
CA LEU A 16 35.00 2.11 -34.32
C LEU A 16 35.28 1.45 -32.98
N THR A 17 34.77 0.24 -32.78
CA THR A 17 34.95 -0.54 -31.55
C THR A 17 36.37 -1.08 -31.41
N SER A 18 37.18 -1.01 -32.48
CA SER A 18 38.55 -1.50 -32.46
C SER A 18 39.51 -0.51 -33.11
N LEU A 19 40.69 -0.35 -32.47
CA LEU A 19 41.82 0.39 -33.01
C LEU A 19 42.23 -0.12 -34.40
N GLU A 20 42.09 -1.43 -34.63
CA GLU A 20 42.40 -2.07 -35.91
C GLU A 20 41.40 -1.67 -37.02
N ASP A 21 40.12 -1.48 -36.67
CA ASP A 21 39.10 -1.01 -37.62
C ASP A 21 39.35 0.45 -38.04
N ALA A 22 39.81 1.28 -37.10
CA ALA A 22 40.20 2.65 -37.39
C ALA A 22 41.42 2.68 -38.34
N ARG A 23 42.39 1.80 -38.10
CA ARG A 23 43.57 1.63 -38.96
C ARG A 23 43.20 1.19 -40.38
N LEU A 24 42.36 0.17 -40.50
CA LEU A 24 41.87 -0.36 -41.78
C LEU A 24 41.09 0.70 -42.57
N LEU A 25 40.26 1.50 -41.90
CA LEU A 25 39.52 2.59 -42.53
C LEU A 25 40.43 3.70 -43.06
N LEU A 26 41.44 4.10 -42.27
CA LEU A 26 42.43 5.10 -42.69
C LEU A 26 43.29 4.60 -43.86
N MET A 27 43.70 3.33 -43.82
CA MET A 27 44.47 2.70 -44.90
C MET A 27 43.64 2.60 -46.20
N LYS A 28 42.35 2.25 -46.09
CA LYS A 28 41.43 2.18 -47.24
C LYS A 28 41.16 3.55 -47.87
N LYS A 29 41.10 4.63 -47.09
CA LYS A 29 40.81 5.99 -47.60
C LYS A 29 42.04 6.71 -48.13
N ASN A 30 43.18 6.57 -47.46
CA ASN A 30 44.37 7.39 -47.72
C ASN A 30 45.50 6.60 -48.40
N GLY A 31 45.37 5.29 -48.56
CA GLY A 31 46.36 4.43 -49.23
C GLY A 31 47.69 4.26 -48.50
N LEU A 32 47.81 4.79 -47.27
CA LEU A 32 49.03 4.77 -46.46
C LEU A 32 48.83 3.90 -45.21
N PRO A 33 49.76 2.97 -44.92
CA PRO A 33 49.74 2.21 -43.67
C PRO A 33 50.05 3.16 -42.50
N VAL A 34 49.11 3.29 -41.56
CA VAL A 34 49.28 4.13 -40.37
C VAL A 34 50.10 3.36 -39.33
N PRO A 35 51.27 3.86 -38.88
CA PRO A 35 52.06 3.19 -37.86
C PRO A 35 51.37 3.23 -36.48
N GLU A 36 51.73 2.30 -35.61
CA GLU A 36 51.15 2.20 -34.26
C GLU A 36 51.56 3.37 -33.34
N SER A 37 52.73 3.96 -33.62
CA SER A 37 53.23 5.17 -32.97
C SER A 37 52.65 6.47 -33.54
N ASP A 38 51.68 6.39 -34.44
CA ASP A 38 51.02 7.59 -34.99
C ASP A 38 50.23 8.32 -33.88
N PRO A 39 50.40 9.65 -33.73
CA PRO A 39 49.69 10.42 -32.71
C PRO A 39 48.17 10.29 -32.77
N ILE A 40 47.59 10.09 -33.96
CA ILE A 40 46.15 9.89 -34.15
C ILE A 40 45.73 8.52 -33.60
N MET A 41 46.55 7.48 -33.81
CA MET A 41 46.27 6.14 -33.28
C MET A 41 46.37 6.12 -31.74
N MET A 42 47.35 6.83 -31.17
CA MET A 42 47.46 6.99 -29.72
C MET A 42 46.24 7.72 -29.12
N LEU A 43 45.71 8.73 -29.82
CA LEU A 43 44.46 9.41 -29.43
C LEU A 43 43.25 8.47 -29.48
N VAL A 44 43.14 7.65 -30.53
CA VAL A 44 42.06 6.66 -30.66
C VAL A 44 42.15 5.62 -29.54
N SER A 45 43.35 5.11 -29.23
CA SER A 45 43.57 4.20 -28.10
C SER A 45 43.14 4.82 -26.76
N LEU A 46 43.48 6.09 -26.53
CA LEU A 46 43.06 6.81 -25.33
C LEU A 46 41.54 6.98 -25.24
N LEU A 47 40.88 7.26 -26.37
CA LEU A 47 39.43 7.37 -26.44
C LEU A 47 38.73 6.03 -26.18
N ILE A 48 39.27 4.94 -26.72
CA ILE A 48 38.77 3.57 -26.46
C ILE A 48 38.92 3.23 -24.97
N ALA A 49 40.09 3.47 -24.39
CA ALA A 49 40.32 3.23 -22.95
C ALA A 49 39.38 4.07 -22.07
N PHE A 50 39.13 5.33 -22.44
CA PHE A 50 38.16 6.17 -21.77
C PHE A 50 36.73 5.64 -21.89
N ALA A 51 36.34 5.14 -23.07
CA ALA A 51 35.02 4.55 -23.28
C ALA A 51 34.83 3.29 -22.41
N ASP A 52 35.84 2.42 -22.34
CA ASP A 52 35.82 1.22 -21.49
C ASP A 52 35.70 1.58 -20.00
N ASP A 53 36.47 2.57 -19.53
CA ASP A 53 36.39 3.07 -18.16
C ASP A 53 35.01 3.69 -17.86
N TYR A 54 34.45 4.41 -18.82
CA TYR A 54 33.13 5.01 -18.71
C TYR A 54 32.03 3.94 -18.62
N ASP A 55 32.08 2.91 -19.45
CA ASP A 55 31.14 1.80 -19.41
C ASP A 55 31.25 1.02 -18.09
N ALA A 56 32.47 0.77 -17.61
CA ALA A 56 32.69 0.16 -16.31
C ALA A 56 32.11 1.00 -15.16
N MET A 57 32.27 2.33 -15.21
CA MET A 57 31.65 3.25 -14.25
C MET A 57 30.12 3.19 -14.32
N LEU A 58 29.56 3.17 -15.54
CA LEU A 58 28.12 3.11 -15.77
C LEU A 58 27.52 1.82 -15.21
N MET A 59 28.18 0.68 -15.41
CA MET A 59 27.75 -0.60 -14.84
C MET A 59 27.77 -0.58 -13.30
N ARG A 60 28.82 -0.02 -12.69
CA ARG A 60 28.91 0.11 -11.22
C ARG A 60 27.79 1.00 -10.68
N HIS A 61 27.53 2.12 -11.34
CA HIS A 61 26.47 3.04 -10.95
C HIS A 61 25.09 2.38 -11.07
N ASN A 62 24.80 1.72 -12.19
CA ASN A 62 23.51 1.04 -12.38
C ASN A 62 23.28 -0.06 -11.32
N LYS A 63 24.33 -0.83 -10.99
CA LYS A 63 24.28 -1.82 -9.90
C LYS A 63 23.97 -1.17 -8.55
N ALA A 64 24.63 -0.05 -8.23
CA ALA A 64 24.42 0.68 -6.97
C ALA A 64 23.00 1.27 -6.88
N VAL A 65 22.50 1.88 -7.95
CA VAL A 65 21.13 2.41 -8.04
C VAL A 65 20.11 1.29 -7.87
N THR A 66 20.28 0.18 -8.57
CA THR A 66 19.39 -0.98 -8.48
C THR A 66 19.36 -1.55 -7.06
N ALA A 67 20.53 -1.69 -6.41
CA ALA A 67 20.61 -2.16 -5.03
C ALA A 67 19.92 -1.20 -4.05
N THR A 68 20.15 0.10 -4.22
CA THR A 68 19.53 1.14 -3.39
C THR A 68 18.02 1.14 -3.55
N MET A 69 17.51 1.11 -4.78
CA MET A 69 16.08 1.09 -5.06
C MET A 69 15.42 -0.15 -4.49
N LYS A 70 16.06 -1.32 -4.60
CA LYS A 70 15.58 -2.56 -3.97
C LYS A 70 15.48 -2.44 -2.45
N GLY A 71 16.46 -1.80 -1.81
CA GLY A 71 16.44 -1.52 -0.37
C GLY A 71 15.31 -0.57 0.02
N VAL A 72 15.17 0.54 -0.71
CA VAL A 72 14.11 1.54 -0.46
C VAL A 72 12.72 0.94 -0.64
N ILE A 73 12.48 0.20 -1.72
CA ILE A 73 11.19 -0.48 -1.96
C ILE A 73 10.91 -1.53 -0.88
N GLY A 74 11.94 -2.30 -0.48
CA GLY A 74 11.82 -3.30 0.58
C GLY A 74 11.40 -2.69 1.91
N ASN A 75 12.06 -1.60 2.31
CA ASN A 75 11.74 -0.86 3.53
C ASN A 75 10.34 -0.23 3.45
N ALA A 76 10.00 0.43 2.35
CA ALA A 76 8.68 1.02 2.15
C ALA A 76 7.56 -0.02 2.24
N ARG A 77 7.78 -1.23 1.69
CA ARG A 77 6.82 -2.33 1.79
C ARG A 77 6.64 -2.80 3.24
N ALA A 78 7.72 -2.91 3.99
CA ALA A 78 7.67 -3.31 5.40
C ALA A 78 6.94 -2.27 6.27
N GLU A 79 7.20 -0.97 6.03
CA GLU A 79 6.51 0.13 6.72
C GLU A 79 5.00 0.13 6.40
N LEU A 80 4.64 -0.05 5.13
CA LEU A 80 3.24 -0.15 4.70
C LEU A 80 2.52 -1.35 5.32
N GLU A 81 3.17 -2.51 5.38
CA GLU A 81 2.58 -3.71 5.99
C GLU A 81 2.32 -3.51 7.50
N LYS A 82 3.24 -2.81 8.18
CA LYS A 82 3.05 -2.41 9.57
C LYS A 82 1.90 -1.42 9.75
N GLU A 83 1.82 -0.37 8.92
CA GLU A 83 0.73 0.61 8.97
C GLU A 83 -0.63 -0.03 8.70
N ILE A 84 -0.72 -0.94 7.73
CA ILE A 84 -1.95 -1.68 7.43
C ILE A 84 -2.38 -2.53 8.64
N GLN A 85 -1.43 -3.21 9.29
CA GLN A 85 -1.71 -4.02 10.46
C GLN A 85 -2.18 -3.16 11.66
N GLU A 86 -1.53 -2.02 11.89
CA GLU A 86 -1.88 -1.08 12.94
C GLU A 86 -3.26 -0.46 12.70
N PHE A 87 -3.56 -0.07 11.46
CA PHE A 87 -4.87 0.41 11.05
C PHE A 87 -5.96 -0.65 11.25
N GLY A 88 -5.72 -1.89 10.84
CA GLY A 88 -6.65 -3.01 11.04
C GLY A 88 -6.96 -3.25 12.52
N ASN A 89 -5.92 -3.21 13.38
CA ASN A 89 -6.07 -3.33 14.82
C ASN A 89 -6.86 -2.16 15.42
N GLN A 90 -6.61 -0.93 14.95
CA GLN A 90 -7.31 0.26 15.42
C GLN A 90 -8.79 0.24 15.02
N VAL A 91 -9.12 -0.14 13.78
CA VAL A 91 -10.50 -0.28 13.31
C VAL A 91 -11.23 -1.38 14.09
N SER A 92 -10.60 -2.53 14.29
CA SER A 92 -11.17 -3.64 15.07
C SER A 92 -11.44 -3.23 16.52
N SER A 93 -10.46 -2.61 17.18
CA SER A 93 -10.58 -2.13 18.55
C SER A 93 -11.67 -1.06 18.68
N THR A 94 -11.71 -0.09 17.76
CA THR A 94 -12.73 0.97 17.77
C THR A 94 -14.13 0.39 17.57
N THR A 95 -14.27 -0.57 16.64
CA THR A 95 -15.56 -1.24 16.40
C THR A 95 -16.00 -2.05 17.63
N MET A 96 -15.09 -2.80 18.25
CA MET A 96 -15.37 -3.55 19.47
C MET A 96 -15.76 -2.61 20.62
N GLN A 97 -15.05 -1.50 20.81
CA GLN A 97 -15.38 -0.51 21.82
C GLN A 97 -16.78 0.07 21.59
N ASN A 98 -17.13 0.39 20.34
CA ASN A 98 -18.44 0.94 20.01
C ASN A 98 -19.57 -0.08 20.21
N VAL A 99 -19.35 -1.36 19.85
CA VAL A 99 -20.30 -2.45 20.10
C VAL A 99 -20.49 -2.68 21.60
N VAL A 100 -19.41 -2.67 22.39
CA VAL A 100 -19.49 -2.80 23.85
C VAL A 100 -20.25 -1.63 24.46
N LEU A 101 -20.03 -0.41 23.98
CA LEU A 101 -20.74 0.77 24.45
C LEU A 101 -22.25 0.65 24.15
N LEU A 102 -22.61 0.30 22.91
CA LEU A 102 -24.00 0.04 22.51
C LEU A 102 -24.65 -1.05 23.36
N ILE A 103 -23.96 -2.17 23.61
CA ILE A 103 -24.48 -3.24 24.47
C ILE A 103 -24.67 -2.75 25.91
N SER A 104 -23.74 -1.95 26.44
CA SER A 104 -23.83 -1.41 27.79
C SER A 104 -25.00 -0.43 27.95
N GLU A 105 -25.23 0.42 26.94
CA GLU A 105 -26.32 1.37 26.90
C GLU A 105 -27.67 0.64 26.72
N HIS A 106 -27.72 -0.35 25.84
CA HIS A 106 -28.89 -1.20 25.67
C HIS A 106 -29.24 -1.97 26.94
N LYS A 107 -28.23 -2.50 27.65
CA LYS A 107 -28.43 -3.17 28.95
C LYS A 107 -28.99 -2.20 29.99
N LYS A 108 -28.51 -0.96 30.03
CA LYS A 108 -29.03 0.10 30.92
C LYS A 108 -30.51 0.40 30.60
N GLN A 109 -30.84 0.62 29.32
CA GLN A 109 -32.21 0.84 28.88
C GLN A 109 -33.12 -0.35 29.22
N MET A 110 -32.64 -1.58 29.08
CA MET A 110 -33.41 -2.78 29.42
C MET A 110 -33.71 -2.87 30.94
N ILE A 111 -32.74 -2.49 31.78
CA ILE A 111 -32.94 -2.44 33.24
C ILE A 111 -33.96 -1.36 33.62
N GLU A 112 -33.84 -0.17 33.03
CA GLU A 112 -34.78 0.94 33.24
C GLU A 112 -36.20 0.56 32.76
N HIS A 113 -36.30 -0.07 31.59
CA HIS A 113 -37.57 -0.57 31.06
C HIS A 113 -38.17 -1.69 31.94
N GLN A 114 -37.35 -2.62 32.43
CA GLN A 114 -37.79 -3.68 33.34
C GLN A 114 -38.29 -3.09 34.67
N GLN A 115 -37.64 -2.05 35.18
CA GLN A 115 -38.07 -1.35 36.38
C GLN A 115 -39.39 -0.61 36.17
N ALA A 116 -39.56 0.07 35.04
CA ALA A 116 -40.82 0.72 34.65
C ALA A 116 -41.96 -0.31 34.50
N MET A 117 -41.70 -1.44 33.85
CA MET A 117 -42.65 -2.55 33.72
C MET A 117 -43.01 -3.19 35.06
N ARG A 118 -42.07 -3.29 36.01
CA ARG A 118 -42.40 -3.74 37.37
C ARG A 118 -43.33 -2.78 38.08
N GLN A 119 -43.12 -1.48 37.96
CA GLN A 119 -44.00 -0.50 38.57
C GLN A 119 -45.41 -0.55 37.98
N SER A 120 -45.54 -0.65 36.65
CA SER A 120 -46.85 -0.80 36.01
C SER A 120 -47.52 -2.12 36.38
N THR A 121 -46.76 -3.22 36.45
CA THR A 121 -47.28 -4.54 36.87
C THR A 121 -47.82 -4.49 38.29
N ILE A 122 -47.10 -3.88 39.24
CA ILE A 122 -47.56 -3.73 40.63
C ILE A 122 -48.88 -2.97 40.68
N LEU A 123 -49.00 -1.86 39.94
CA LEU A 123 -50.23 -1.07 39.89
C LEU A 123 -51.40 -1.85 39.31
N VAL A 124 -51.18 -2.58 38.20
CA VAL A 124 -52.22 -3.39 37.56
C VAL A 124 -52.67 -4.55 38.47
N THR A 125 -51.73 -5.23 39.14
CA THR A 125 -52.03 -6.30 40.09
C THR A 125 -52.79 -5.78 41.32
N ALA A 126 -52.45 -4.59 41.83
CA ALA A 126 -53.18 -3.97 42.93
C ALA A 126 -54.62 -3.59 42.52
N ALA A 127 -54.78 -2.99 41.34
CA ALA A 127 -56.09 -2.63 40.81
C ALA A 127 -56.99 -3.84 40.56
N SER A 128 -56.45 -4.93 40.01
CA SER A 128 -57.22 -6.16 39.79
C SER A 128 -57.64 -6.82 41.10
N GLY A 129 -56.77 -6.82 42.12
CA GLY A 129 -57.11 -7.30 43.46
C GLY A 129 -58.28 -6.53 44.09
N LEU A 130 -58.26 -5.20 44.02
CA LEU A 130 -59.36 -4.36 44.52
C LEU A 130 -60.67 -4.63 43.77
N PHE A 131 -60.62 -4.83 42.46
CA PHE A 131 -61.80 -5.15 41.65
C PHE A 131 -62.45 -6.47 42.08
N VAL A 132 -61.65 -7.51 42.33
CA VAL A 132 -62.16 -8.81 42.83
C VAL A 132 -62.82 -8.65 44.20
N VAL A 133 -62.20 -7.91 45.12
CA VAL A 133 -62.78 -7.66 46.45
C VAL A 133 -64.12 -6.91 46.35
N ALA A 134 -64.21 -5.89 45.49
CA ALA A 134 -65.45 -5.16 45.27
C ALA A 134 -66.60 -6.06 44.78
N ILE A 135 -66.30 -6.99 43.85
CA ILE A 135 -67.30 -7.97 43.36
C ILE A 135 -67.79 -8.86 44.51
N ILE A 136 -66.89 -9.35 45.36
CA ILE A 136 -67.26 -10.22 46.50
C ILE A 136 -68.16 -9.47 47.49
N VAL A 137 -67.85 -8.22 47.81
CA VAL A 137 -68.68 -7.39 48.72
C VAL A 137 -70.08 -7.18 48.16
N VAL A 138 -70.21 -6.86 46.87
CA VAL A 138 -71.51 -6.72 46.21
C VAL A 138 -72.29 -8.03 46.20
N ALA A 139 -71.62 -9.15 45.93
CA ALA A 139 -72.25 -10.47 45.95
C ALA A 139 -72.76 -10.84 47.35
N LEU A 140 -71.97 -10.59 48.39
CA LEU A 140 -72.37 -10.84 49.79
C LEU A 140 -73.54 -9.94 50.21
N TRP A 141 -73.52 -8.65 49.84
CA TRP A 141 -74.65 -7.75 50.10
C TRP A 141 -75.94 -8.29 49.49
N LYS A 142 -75.88 -8.76 48.24
CA LYS A 142 -77.05 -9.32 47.55
C LYS A 142 -77.56 -10.63 48.16
N VAL A 143 -76.69 -11.42 48.80
CA VAL A 143 -77.06 -12.70 49.43
C VAL A 143 -77.70 -12.49 50.81
N PHE A 144 -77.27 -11.47 51.54
CA PHE A 144 -77.76 -11.16 52.89
C PHE A 144 -78.90 -10.11 52.94
N SER A 145 -79.23 -9.48 51.81
CA SER A 145 -80.39 -8.59 51.63
C SER A 145 -81.56 -9.31 50.97
#